data_AF-A0A964C0T4-F1
#
_entry.id   AF-A0A964C0T4-F1
#
_cell.length_a   1.000
_cell.length_b   1.000
_cell.length_c   1.000
_cell.angle_alpha   90.00
_cell.angle_beta   90.00
_cell.angle_gamma   90.00
#
_symmetry.space_group_name_H-M   'P 1'
#
loop_
_entity.id
_entity.type
_entity.pdbx_description
1 polymer ?
#
loop_
_entity_poly.entity_id
_entity_poly.type
_entity_poly.pdbx_seq_one_letter_code
_entity_poly.pdbx_strand_id
1 'polypeptide(L)'
;MTHLQKLGGIAAFINVIVVMATLATVIFLIGFSAIADPSKLIDLAIHNPTPLLIQDGLKLVSAGISTVLILALGNYLQCDTPGLLSVATKFGFLSVLCLVGNAILSLYAIFQASTYDRAASSSNHLHNMIGILAVAAISLDGLWFLLMSWTALKSQKLPNFLCYLGLGMGILSLVPPLGIIVLMLSMVWSVWMGQVLLKEESTG
;
A
#
# COMPACT_ATOMS: atom_id res chain seq x y z
N MET A 1 -6.93 23.48 10.77
CA MET A 1 -6.14 22.39 10.14
C MET A 1 -4.97 22.00 11.04
N THR A 2 -4.83 20.73 11.41
CA THR A 2 -3.64 20.27 12.16
C THR A 2 -2.46 20.06 11.21
N HIS A 3 -1.22 20.18 11.69
CA HIS A 3 -0.02 19.93 10.87
C HIS A 3 -0.05 18.54 10.22
N LEU A 4 -0.68 17.58 10.90
CA LEU A 4 -0.86 16.21 10.46
C LEU A 4 -1.84 16.07 9.28
N GLN A 5 -2.92 16.86 9.25
CA GLN A 5 -3.85 16.89 8.10
C GLN A 5 -3.16 17.41 6.84
N LYS A 6 -2.36 18.47 6.96
CA LYS A 6 -1.57 19.02 5.85
C LYS A 6 -0.60 17.98 5.29
N LEU A 7 0.14 17.32 6.18
CA LEU A 7 1.04 16.22 5.82
C LEU A 7 0.27 15.07 5.15
N GLY A 8 -0.92 14.72 5.64
CA GLY A 8 -1.80 13.72 5.03
C GLY A 8 -2.22 14.09 3.60
N GLY A 9 -2.59 15.35 3.37
CA GLY A 9 -2.93 15.84 2.03
C GLY A 9 -1.77 15.75 1.05
N ILE A 10 -0.57 16.19 1.48
CA ILE A 10 0.66 16.08 0.68
C ILE A 10 1.00 14.61 0.43
N ALA A 11 0.95 13.76 1.47
CA ALA A 11 1.20 12.34 1.36
C ALA A 11 0.27 11.66 0.35
N ALA A 12 -1.02 12.06 0.30
CA ALA A 12 -1.96 11.56 -0.69
C ALA A 12 -1.50 11.86 -2.13
N PHE A 13 -1.04 13.08 -2.42
CA PHE A 13 -0.53 13.39 -3.76
C PHE A 13 0.78 12.66 -4.09
N ILE A 14 1.69 12.53 -3.12
CA ILE A 14 2.91 11.73 -3.31
C ILE A 14 2.54 10.27 -3.59
N ASN A 15 1.49 9.73 -2.95
CA ASN A 15 1.01 8.37 -3.20
C ASN A 15 0.69 8.15 -4.67
N VAL A 16 0.09 9.13 -5.36
CA VAL A 16 -0.22 9.03 -6.80
C VAL A 16 1.05 8.82 -7.61
N ILE A 17 2.11 9.59 -7.31
CA ILE A 17 3.40 9.47 -8.00
C ILE A 17 4.03 8.10 -7.74
N VAL A 18 4.01 7.64 -6.49
CA VAL A 18 4.59 6.36 -6.09
C VAL A 18 3.83 5.19 -6.71
N VAL A 19 2.50 5.26 -6.77
CA VAL A 19 1.66 4.26 -7.43
C VAL A 19 1.92 4.22 -8.93
N MET A 20 2.04 5.38 -9.60
CA MET A 20 2.42 5.43 -11.02
C MET A 20 3.79 4.80 -11.25
N ALA A 21 4.79 5.12 -10.42
CA ALA A 21 6.13 4.53 -10.50
C ALA A 21 6.09 3.00 -10.26
N THR A 22 5.24 2.54 -9.33
CA THR A 22 5.04 1.12 -9.03
C THR A 22 4.44 0.39 -10.24
N LEU A 23 3.40 0.95 -10.86
CA LEU A 23 2.81 0.38 -12.09
C LEU A 23 3.81 0.36 -13.24
N ALA A 24 4.55 1.45 -13.44
CA ALA A 24 5.56 1.53 -14.48
C ALA A 24 6.64 0.46 -14.29
N THR A 25 7.10 0.26 -13.05
CA THR A 25 8.09 -0.78 -12.72
C THR A 25 7.55 -2.18 -13.01
N VAL A 26 6.31 -2.47 -12.58
CA VAL A 26 5.63 -3.74 -12.84
C VAL A 26 5.45 -4.01 -14.34
N ILE A 27 4.99 -3.03 -15.10
CA ILE A 27 4.64 -3.19 -16.51
C ILE A 27 5.89 -3.23 -17.41
N PHE A 28 6.82 -2.29 -17.22
CA PHE A 28 7.94 -2.08 -18.13
C PHE A 28 9.23 -2.76 -17.72
N LEU A 29 9.47 -2.95 -16.41
CA LEU A 29 10.76 -3.46 -15.91
C LEU A 29 10.70 -4.91 -15.46
N ILE A 30 9.60 -5.34 -14.81
CA ILE A 30 9.42 -6.72 -14.32
C ILE A 30 8.65 -7.58 -15.32
N GLY A 31 7.52 -7.06 -15.82
CA GLY A 31 6.61 -7.77 -16.70
C GLY A 31 5.64 -8.70 -15.96
N PHE A 32 4.39 -8.75 -16.46
CA PHE A 32 3.32 -9.56 -15.86
C PHE A 32 3.65 -11.05 -15.75
N SER A 33 4.40 -11.58 -16.71
CA SER A 33 4.75 -13.01 -16.71
C SER A 33 5.73 -13.37 -15.59
N ALA A 34 6.57 -12.44 -15.14
CA ALA A 34 7.48 -12.67 -14.03
C ALA A 34 6.70 -12.63 -12.70
N ILE A 35 5.76 -11.70 -12.53
CA ILE A 35 4.94 -11.62 -11.32
C ILE A 35 4.10 -12.89 -11.10
N ALA A 36 3.64 -13.52 -12.18
CA ALA A 36 2.88 -14.75 -12.12
C ALA A 36 3.73 -16.01 -11.88
N ASP A 37 5.06 -15.92 -12.04
CA ASP A 37 5.96 -17.08 -12.01
C ASP A 37 7.16 -16.82 -11.08
N PRO A 38 7.17 -17.42 -9.88
CA PRO A 38 8.28 -17.35 -8.93
C PRO A 38 9.66 -17.61 -9.52
N SER A 39 9.76 -18.55 -10.48
CA SER A 39 11.04 -18.92 -11.08
C SER A 39 11.64 -17.78 -11.89
N LYS A 40 10.81 -17.01 -12.59
CA LYS A 40 11.23 -15.83 -13.37
C LYS A 40 11.61 -14.65 -12.47
N LEU A 41 10.99 -14.50 -11.30
CA LEU A 41 11.42 -13.49 -10.33
C LEU A 41 12.80 -13.82 -9.76
N ILE A 42 13.08 -15.10 -9.49
CA ILE A 42 14.41 -15.54 -9.04
C ILE A 42 15.45 -15.32 -10.14
N ASP A 43 15.11 -15.69 -11.39
CA ASP A 43 15.99 -15.46 -12.54
C ASP A 43 16.31 -13.98 -12.73
N LEU A 44 15.29 -13.11 -12.63
CA LEU A 44 15.45 -11.66 -12.66
C LEU A 44 16.32 -11.17 -11.50
N ALA A 45 16.13 -11.68 -10.28
CA ALA A 45 16.95 -11.32 -9.12
C ALA A 45 18.43 -11.67 -9.30
N ILE A 46 18.74 -12.76 -10.01
CA ILE A 46 20.13 -13.21 -10.24
C ILE A 46 20.77 -12.40 -11.38
N HIS A 47 20.07 -12.24 -12.50
CA HIS A 47 20.65 -11.71 -13.73
C HIS A 47 20.50 -10.20 -13.88
N ASN A 48 19.44 -9.60 -13.33
CA ASN A 48 19.19 -8.17 -13.38
C ASN A 48 18.33 -7.72 -12.17
N PRO A 49 18.91 -7.61 -10.97
CA PRO A 49 18.15 -7.33 -9.74
C PRO A 49 17.54 -5.93 -9.68
N THR A 50 17.97 -5.00 -10.53
CA THR A 50 17.60 -3.58 -10.45
C THR A 50 16.09 -3.32 -10.42
N PRO A 51 15.23 -3.94 -11.26
CA PRO A 51 13.79 -3.75 -11.20
C PRO A 51 13.17 -4.15 -9.85
N LEU A 52 13.68 -5.23 -9.24
CA LEU A 52 13.18 -5.72 -7.96
C LEU A 52 13.61 -4.81 -6.80
N LEU A 53 14.85 -4.30 -6.83
CA LEU A 53 15.32 -3.30 -5.88
C LEU A 53 14.48 -2.01 -5.93
N ILE A 54 14.16 -1.54 -7.15
CA ILE A 54 13.27 -0.38 -7.34
C ILE A 54 11.88 -0.67 -6.78
N GLN A 55 11.32 -1.83 -7.09
CA GLN A 55 10.00 -2.24 -6.62
C GLN A 55 9.92 -2.28 -5.09
N ASP A 56 10.90 -2.89 -4.42
CA ASP A 56 10.94 -2.96 -2.95
C ASP A 56 11.22 -1.60 -2.32
N GLY A 57 12.05 -0.76 -2.95
CA GLY A 57 12.22 0.63 -2.54
C GLY A 57 10.91 1.42 -2.58
N LEU A 58 10.12 1.26 -3.65
CA LEU A 58 8.79 1.87 -3.77
C LEU A 58 7.82 1.36 -2.70
N LYS A 59 7.85 0.07 -2.33
CA LYS A 59 7.05 -0.47 -1.22
C LYS A 59 7.38 0.22 0.11
N LEU A 60 8.66 0.46 0.40
CA LEU A 60 9.09 1.15 1.62
C LEU A 60 8.63 2.61 1.64
N VAL A 61 8.69 3.30 0.49
CA VAL A 61 8.15 4.66 0.36
C VAL A 61 6.63 4.66 0.57
N SER A 62 5.91 3.74 -0.05
CA SER A 62 4.46 3.56 0.15
C SER A 62 4.12 3.30 1.62
N ALA A 63 4.90 2.48 2.33
CA ALA A 63 4.70 2.22 3.75
C ALA A 63 4.78 3.51 4.61
N GLY A 64 5.74 4.40 4.31
CA GLY A 64 5.85 5.70 4.96
C GLY A 64 4.65 6.61 4.67
N ILE A 65 4.22 6.66 3.40
CA ILE A 65 3.05 7.44 2.97
C ILE A 65 1.78 6.94 3.64
N SER A 66 1.54 5.63 3.63
CA SER A 66 0.39 5.00 4.26
C SER A 66 0.36 5.30 5.76
N THR A 67 1.52 5.27 6.44
CA THR A 67 1.61 5.65 7.86
C THR A 67 1.11 7.07 8.11
N VAL A 68 1.56 8.03 7.30
CA VAL A 68 1.12 9.43 7.41
C VAL A 68 -0.38 9.55 7.13
N LEU A 69 -0.90 8.86 6.11
CA LEU A 69 -2.33 8.85 5.79
C LEU A 69 -3.20 8.26 6.90
N ILE A 70 -2.78 7.13 7.48
CA ILE A 70 -3.47 6.48 8.61
C ILE A 70 -3.58 7.46 9.78
N LEU A 71 -2.50 8.14 10.13
CA LEU A 71 -2.47 9.10 11.23
C LEU A 71 -3.33 10.35 10.92
N ALA A 72 -3.21 10.91 9.72
CA ALA A 72 -3.96 12.09 9.31
C ALA A 72 -5.47 11.83 9.29
N LEU A 73 -5.89 10.71 8.72
CA LEU A 73 -7.29 10.32 8.69
C LEU A 73 -7.82 9.93 10.08
N GLY A 74 -6.99 9.27 10.89
CA GLY A 74 -7.30 8.95 12.28
C GLY A 74 -7.56 10.20 13.12
N ASN A 75 -6.83 11.29 12.88
CA ASN A 75 -7.06 12.58 13.51
C ASN A 75 -8.29 13.30 12.95
N TYR A 76 -8.51 13.21 11.63
CA TYR A 76 -9.64 13.86 10.95
C TYR A 76 -11.01 13.30 11.38
N LEU A 77 -11.10 11.98 11.54
CA LEU A 77 -12.37 11.28 11.82
C LEU A 77 -12.70 11.10 13.31
N GLN A 78 -11.93 11.69 14.23
CA GLN A 78 -11.90 11.34 15.66
C GLN A 78 -13.16 11.67 16.49
N CYS A 79 -14.25 12.18 15.90
CA CYS A 79 -15.35 12.77 16.68
C CYS A 79 -16.52 11.82 17.01
N ASP A 80 -16.79 10.78 16.20
CA ASP A 80 -18.12 10.15 16.25
C ASP A 80 -18.14 8.62 16.47
N THR A 81 -17.01 7.92 16.27
CA THR A 81 -16.95 6.44 16.41
C THR A 81 -15.55 5.93 16.78
N PRO A 82 -15.07 6.18 18.03
CA PRO A 82 -13.68 5.93 18.41
C PRO A 82 -13.29 4.44 18.34
N GLY A 83 -14.23 3.53 18.60
CA GLY A 83 -13.98 2.08 18.54
C GLY A 83 -13.63 1.59 17.12
N LEU A 84 -14.47 1.92 16.13
CA LEU A 84 -14.28 1.47 14.75
C LEU A 84 -13.03 2.11 14.12
N LEU A 85 -12.80 3.39 14.40
CA LEU A 85 -11.63 4.13 13.96
C LEU A 85 -10.33 3.55 14.53
N SER A 86 -10.33 3.14 15.80
CA SER A 86 -9.18 2.49 16.43
C SER A 86 -8.85 1.15 15.77
N VAL A 87 -9.87 0.32 15.49
CA VAL A 87 -9.69 -0.97 14.82
C VAL A 87 -9.15 -0.76 13.40
N ALA A 88 -9.73 0.19 12.64
CA ALA A 88 -9.25 0.55 11.31
C ALA A 88 -7.77 0.93 11.34
N THR A 89 -7.40 1.85 12.24
CA THR A 89 -6.01 2.32 12.41
C THR A 89 -5.04 1.16 12.69
N LYS A 90 -5.42 0.21 13.54
CA LYS A 90 -4.60 -0.98 13.83
C LYS A 90 -4.40 -1.86 12.59
N PHE A 91 -5.46 -2.09 11.80
CA PHE A 91 -5.35 -2.83 10.54
C PHE A 91 -4.43 -2.13 9.54
N GLY A 92 -4.53 -0.80 9.42
CA GLY A 92 -3.64 -0.01 8.58
C GLY A 92 -2.17 -0.16 9.00
N PHE A 93 -1.86 -0.03 10.29
CA PHE A 93 -0.49 -0.22 10.78
C PHE A 93 0.01 -1.65 10.61
N LEU A 94 -0.85 -2.65 10.80
CA LEU A 94 -0.48 -4.04 10.58
C LEU A 94 -0.18 -4.31 9.10
N SER A 95 -0.96 -3.72 8.18
CA SER A 95 -0.67 -3.77 6.75
C SER A 95 0.70 -3.16 6.43
N VAL A 96 1.00 -1.97 6.96
CA VAL A 96 2.30 -1.31 6.81
C VAL A 96 3.43 -2.22 7.30
N LEU A 97 3.28 -2.85 8.46
CA LEU A 97 4.28 -3.77 8.99
C LEU A 97 4.50 -4.98 8.08
N CYS A 98 3.42 -5.59 7.56
CA CYS A 98 3.51 -6.67 6.60
C CYS A 98 4.20 -6.23 5.29
N LEU A 99 3.89 -5.03 4.80
CA LEU A 99 4.49 -4.48 3.58
C LEU A 99 5.99 -4.23 3.73
N VAL A 100 6.40 -3.65 4.87
CA VAL A 100 7.82 -3.44 5.20
C VAL A 100 8.55 -4.77 5.37
N GLY A 101 7.95 -5.72 6.10
CA GLY A 101 8.52 -7.06 6.26
C GLY A 101 8.68 -7.79 4.93
N ASN A 102 7.68 -7.67 4.04
CA ASN A 102 7.75 -8.19 2.68
C ASN A 102 8.93 -7.61 1.91
N ALA A 103 9.07 -6.28 1.91
CA ALA A 103 10.15 -5.58 1.20
C ALA A 103 11.53 -5.95 1.74
N ILE A 104 11.71 -6.00 3.07
CA ILE A 104 12.99 -6.36 3.69
C ILE A 104 13.38 -7.81 3.37
N LEU A 105 12.45 -8.76 3.48
CA LEU A 105 12.73 -10.15 3.13
C LEU A 105 13.03 -10.33 1.64
N SER A 106 12.34 -9.58 0.77
CA SER A 106 12.59 -9.58 -0.67
C SER A 106 13.99 -9.03 -1.00
N LEU A 107 14.37 -7.88 -0.42
CA LEU A 107 15.72 -7.32 -0.56
C LEU A 107 16.81 -8.29 -0.07
N TYR A 108 16.57 -8.97 1.06
CA TYR A 108 17.48 -10.00 1.55
C TYR A 108 17.61 -11.19 0.58
N ALA A 109 16.50 -11.62 -0.02
CA ALA A 109 16.50 -12.69 -1.03
C ALA A 109 17.34 -12.31 -2.26
N ILE A 110 17.16 -11.08 -2.75
CA ILE A 110 17.91 -10.54 -3.90
C ILE A 110 19.40 -10.46 -3.57
N PHE A 111 19.75 -9.95 -2.39
CA PHE A 111 21.14 -9.84 -1.96
C PHE A 111 21.82 -11.22 -1.88
N GLN A 112 21.16 -12.22 -1.29
CA GLN A 112 21.69 -13.59 -1.26
C GLN A 112 21.86 -14.21 -2.65
N ALA A 113 20.88 -14.00 -3.54
CA ALA A 113 20.94 -14.49 -4.91
C ALA A 113 22.14 -13.92 -5.70
N SER A 114 22.53 -12.67 -5.38
CA SER A 114 23.63 -11.97 -6.04
C SER A 114 25.04 -12.30 -5.52
N THR A 115 25.18 -12.85 -4.30
CA THR A 115 26.48 -12.93 -3.60
C THR A 115 26.98 -14.31 -3.21
N TYR A 116 26.11 -15.25 -2.78
CA TYR A 116 26.57 -16.42 -2.03
C TYR A 116 26.26 -17.78 -2.68
N ASP A 117 25.01 -18.08 -3.01
CA ASP A 117 24.64 -19.41 -3.52
C ASP A 117 23.24 -19.39 -4.15
N ARG A 118 23.15 -19.82 -5.41
CA ARG A 118 21.87 -19.89 -6.16
C ARG A 118 20.87 -20.87 -5.53
N ALA A 119 21.37 -21.83 -4.73
CA ALA A 119 20.52 -22.79 -4.01
C ALA A 119 19.87 -22.19 -2.75
N ALA A 120 20.53 -21.25 -2.07
CA ALA A 120 20.03 -20.63 -0.83
C ALA A 120 18.94 -19.56 -1.09
N SER A 121 19.04 -18.83 -2.20
CA SER A 121 18.01 -17.89 -2.67
C SER A 121 16.71 -18.58 -3.11
N SER A 122 16.74 -19.90 -3.32
CA SER A 122 15.61 -20.74 -3.70
C SER A 122 15.05 -21.56 -2.53
N SER A 123 15.24 -21.14 -1.27
CA SER A 123 14.56 -21.82 -0.16
C SER A 123 13.04 -21.54 -0.24
N ASN A 124 12.26 -22.58 -0.50
CA ASN A 124 10.80 -22.50 -0.61
C ASN A 124 10.14 -21.78 0.58
N HIS A 125 10.75 -21.86 1.78
CA HIS A 125 10.29 -21.15 2.96
C HIS A 125 10.38 -19.63 2.84
N LEU A 126 11.52 -19.07 2.43
CA LEU A 126 11.69 -17.62 2.31
C LEU A 126 10.72 -17.05 1.28
N HIS A 127 10.62 -17.71 0.12
CA HIS A 127 9.71 -17.30 -0.95
C HIS A 127 8.24 -17.32 -0.48
N ASN A 128 7.83 -18.39 0.21
CA ASN A 128 6.48 -18.48 0.76
C ASN A 128 6.22 -17.39 1.81
N MET A 129 7.19 -17.07 2.67
CA MET A 129 7.04 -15.98 3.65
C MET A 129 6.86 -14.63 2.97
N ILE A 130 7.66 -14.32 1.94
CA ILE A 130 7.51 -13.11 1.14
C ILE A 130 6.09 -13.05 0.54
N GLY A 131 5.63 -14.14 -0.10
CA GLY A 131 4.30 -14.22 -0.68
C GLY A 131 3.18 -14.02 0.35
N ILE A 132 3.26 -14.68 1.50
CA ILE A 132 2.28 -14.54 2.59
C ILE A 132 2.24 -13.11 3.11
N LEU A 133 3.39 -12.47 3.35
CA LEU A 133 3.43 -11.08 3.80
C LEU A 133 2.86 -10.12 2.75
N ALA A 134 3.08 -10.36 1.46
CA ALA A 134 2.48 -9.56 0.39
C ALA A 134 0.95 -9.66 0.41
N VAL A 135 0.41 -10.88 0.48
CA VAL A 135 -1.05 -11.11 0.55
C VAL A 135 -1.65 -10.55 1.83
N ALA A 136 -0.94 -10.69 2.96
CA ALA A 136 -1.35 -10.13 4.23
C ALA A 136 -1.40 -8.60 4.16
N ALA A 137 -0.37 -7.95 3.63
CA ALA A 137 -0.36 -6.50 3.45
C ALA A 137 -1.56 -6.02 2.63
N ILE A 138 -1.84 -6.64 1.48
CA ILE A 138 -2.95 -6.27 0.59
C ILE A 138 -4.31 -6.49 1.29
N SER A 139 -4.50 -7.63 1.94
CA SER A 139 -5.76 -7.95 2.63
C SER A 139 -6.03 -7.00 3.80
N LEU A 140 -5.00 -6.72 4.60
CA LEU A 140 -5.09 -5.82 5.75
C LEU A 140 -5.29 -4.37 5.33
N ASP A 141 -4.68 -3.95 4.22
CA ASP A 141 -4.92 -2.63 3.63
C ASP A 141 -6.38 -2.50 3.14
N GLY A 142 -6.92 -3.57 2.57
CA GLY A 142 -8.33 -3.68 2.21
C GLY A 142 -9.26 -3.49 3.40
N LEU A 143 -8.98 -4.17 4.51
CA LEU A 143 -9.73 -4.02 5.76
C LEU A 143 -9.63 -2.60 6.31
N TRP A 144 -8.47 -1.98 6.23
CA TRP A 144 -8.30 -0.57 6.58
C TRP A 144 -9.19 0.34 5.72
N PHE A 145 -9.18 0.19 4.39
CA PHE A 145 -10.04 0.94 3.49
C PHE A 145 -11.53 0.75 3.80
N LEU A 146 -11.98 -0.49 4.06
CA LEU A 146 -13.36 -0.79 4.43
C LEU A 146 -13.78 -0.04 5.69
N LEU A 147 -13.00 -0.22 6.76
CA LEU A 147 -13.36 0.31 8.08
C LEU A 147 -13.25 1.84 8.11
N MET A 148 -12.24 2.42 7.46
CA MET A 148 -12.09 3.88 7.38
C MET A 148 -13.22 4.51 6.57
N SER A 149 -13.54 3.94 5.41
CA SER A 149 -14.61 4.46 4.54
C SER A 149 -15.97 4.34 5.20
N TRP A 150 -16.21 3.24 5.92
CA TRP A 150 -17.44 3.05 6.70
C TRP A 150 -17.55 4.07 7.85
N THR A 151 -16.45 4.30 8.58
CA THR A 151 -16.40 5.30 9.66
C THR A 151 -16.65 6.71 9.11
N ALA A 152 -16.04 7.04 7.97
CA ALA A 152 -16.21 8.34 7.33
C ALA A 152 -17.62 8.57 6.77
N LEU A 153 -18.27 7.50 6.27
CA LEU A 153 -19.67 7.56 5.84
C LEU A 153 -20.60 7.82 7.03
N LYS A 154 -20.33 7.23 8.19
CA LYS A 154 -21.10 7.46 9.42
C LYS A 154 -20.92 8.87 9.98
N SER A 155 -19.72 9.42 9.94
CA SER A 155 -19.45 10.77 10.46
C SER A 155 -19.81 11.88 9.47
N GLN A 156 -20.17 11.56 8.22
CA GLN A 156 -20.48 12.51 7.14
C GLN A 156 -19.37 13.54 6.88
N LYS A 157 -18.14 13.27 7.33
CA LYS A 157 -17.01 14.19 7.19
C LYS A 157 -16.33 14.09 5.81
N LEU A 158 -16.47 12.97 5.12
CA LEU A 158 -15.94 12.79 3.77
C LEU A 158 -17.08 12.75 2.73
N PRO A 159 -16.82 13.16 1.48
CA PRO A 159 -17.77 13.01 0.39
C PRO A 159 -18.19 11.55 0.22
N ASN A 160 -19.50 11.30 0.09
CA ASN A 160 -20.06 9.95 -0.06
C ASN A 160 -19.37 9.15 -1.17
N PHE A 161 -19.07 9.80 -2.31
CA PHE A 161 -18.38 9.17 -3.43
C PHE A 161 -17.02 8.57 -3.01
N LEU A 162 -16.25 9.31 -2.21
CA LEU A 162 -14.92 8.88 -1.74
C LEU A 162 -15.02 7.69 -0.79
N CYS A 163 -16.04 7.68 0.06
CA CYS A 163 -16.36 6.56 0.94
C CYS A 163 -16.76 5.31 0.14
N TYR A 164 -17.63 5.42 -0.86
CA TYR A 164 -18.02 4.28 -1.68
C TYR A 164 -16.86 3.73 -2.51
N LEU A 165 -15.98 4.61 -3.03
CA LEU A 165 -14.76 4.21 -3.71
C LEU A 165 -13.85 3.40 -2.78
N GLY A 166 -13.61 3.90 -1.57
CA GLY A 166 -12.81 3.20 -0.56
C GLY A 166 -13.43 1.87 -0.10
N LEU A 167 -14.75 1.79 0.03
CA LEU A 167 -15.44 0.52 0.29
C LEU A 167 -15.21 -0.49 -0.85
N GLY A 168 -15.38 -0.06 -2.11
CA GLY A 168 -15.16 -0.91 -3.27
C GLY A 168 -13.73 -1.43 -3.36
N MET A 169 -12.74 -0.54 -3.16
CA MET A 169 -11.33 -0.92 -3.10
C MET A 169 -11.06 -1.93 -1.98
N GLY A 170 -11.65 -1.69 -0.80
CA GLY A 170 -11.52 -2.58 0.35
C GLY A 170 -12.02 -4.00 0.06
N ILE A 171 -13.16 -4.15 -0.62
CA ILE A 171 -13.69 -5.46 -1.05
C ILE A 171 -12.76 -6.10 -2.09
N LEU A 172 -12.35 -5.35 -3.13
CA LEU A 172 -11.47 -5.87 -4.18
C LEU A 172 -10.13 -6.36 -3.62
N SER A 173 -9.59 -5.67 -2.62
CA SER A 173 -8.29 -5.99 -2.02
C SER A 173 -8.30 -7.33 -1.25
N LEU A 174 -9.47 -7.83 -0.86
CA LEU A 174 -9.61 -9.18 -0.28
C LEU A 174 -9.40 -10.30 -1.31
N VAL A 175 -9.34 -9.97 -2.60
CA VAL A 175 -9.07 -10.88 -3.70
C VAL A 175 -7.72 -10.50 -4.30
N PRO A 176 -6.58 -11.09 -3.86
CA PRO A 176 -5.24 -10.62 -4.22
C PRO A 176 -4.98 -10.45 -5.73
N PRO A 177 -5.51 -11.31 -6.63
CA PRO A 177 -5.38 -11.09 -8.08
C PRO A 177 -5.94 -9.75 -8.59
N LEU A 178 -6.92 -9.17 -7.88
CA LEU A 178 -7.51 -7.87 -8.22
C LEU A 178 -6.73 -6.69 -7.63
N GLY A 179 -5.63 -6.94 -6.91
CA GLY A 179 -4.82 -5.91 -6.27
C GLY A 179 -4.29 -4.84 -7.23
N ILE A 180 -4.05 -5.17 -8.50
CA ILE A 180 -3.64 -4.17 -9.50
C ILE A 180 -4.74 -3.16 -9.82
N ILE A 181 -6.00 -3.60 -9.78
CA ILE A 181 -7.16 -2.72 -9.97
C ILE A 181 -7.30 -1.81 -8.76
N VAL A 182 -7.12 -2.35 -7.55
CA VAL A 182 -7.08 -1.55 -6.30
C VAL A 182 -5.98 -0.50 -6.38
N LEU A 183 -4.81 -0.88 -6.87
CA LEU A 183 -3.68 0.03 -7.05
C LEU A 183 -3.98 1.14 -8.07
N MET A 184 -4.74 0.85 -9.14
CA MET A 184 -5.21 1.90 -10.05
C MET A 184 -6.25 2.83 -9.42
N LEU A 185 -7.21 2.25 -8.70
CA LEU A 185 -8.26 3.01 -8.00
C LEU A 185 -7.68 3.87 -6.88
N SER A 186 -6.59 3.44 -6.24
CA SER A 186 -5.94 4.17 -5.15
C SER A 186 -5.38 5.51 -5.63
N MET A 187 -4.97 5.64 -6.91
CA MET A 187 -4.58 6.94 -7.48
C MET A 187 -5.74 7.93 -7.44
N VAL A 188 -6.90 7.51 -7.93
CA VAL A 188 -8.10 8.35 -7.98
C VAL A 188 -8.55 8.70 -6.56
N TRP A 189 -8.56 7.71 -5.67
CA TRP A 189 -8.88 7.92 -4.26
C TRP A 189 -7.91 8.90 -3.59
N SER A 190 -6.61 8.76 -3.83
CA SER A 190 -5.56 9.62 -3.27
C SER A 190 -5.64 11.07 -3.76
N VAL A 191 -5.96 11.30 -5.04
CA VAL A 191 -6.17 12.68 -5.54
C VAL A 191 -7.31 13.36 -4.79
N TRP A 192 -8.46 12.69 -4.66
CA TRP A 192 -9.59 13.26 -3.94
C TRP A 192 -9.32 13.42 -2.45
N MET A 193 -8.69 12.44 -1.81
CA MET A 193 -8.29 12.55 -0.41
C MET A 193 -7.35 13.73 -0.16
N GLY A 194 -6.37 13.94 -1.05
CA GLY A 194 -5.46 15.08 -1.00
C GLY A 194 -6.21 16.40 -1.07
N GLN A 195 -7.16 16.52 -2.00
CA GLN A 195 -8.02 17.70 -2.10
C GLN A 195 -8.86 17.93 -0.85
N VAL A 196 -9.49 16.89 -0.29
CA VAL A 196 -10.35 17.02 0.89
C VAL A 196 -9.55 17.45 2.12
N LEU A 197 -8.40 16.83 2.36
CA LEU A 197 -7.54 17.15 3.50
C LEU A 197 -6.92 18.54 3.42
N LEU A 198 -6.66 19.06 2.21
CA LEU A 198 -6.13 20.41 2.01
C LEU A 198 -7.21 21.49 1.90
N LYS A 199 -8.43 21.18 1.44
CA LYS A 199 -9.47 22.20 1.19
C LYS A 199 -9.97 22.87 2.48
N GLU A 200 -9.87 22.21 3.62
CA GLU A 200 -10.12 22.82 4.95
C GLU A 200 -9.14 23.98 5.28
N GLU A 201 -8.10 24.20 4.47
CA GLU A 201 -7.22 25.39 4.48
C GLU A 201 -7.91 26.66 3.95
N SER A 202 -8.99 26.54 3.16
CA SER A 202 -9.57 27.65 2.39
C SER A 202 -10.88 28.25 2.95
N THR A 203 -11.42 27.68 4.03
CA THR A 203 -12.65 28.16 4.69
C THR A 203 -12.40 28.75 6.08
N GLY A 204 -11.17 29.21 6.34
CA GLY A 204 -10.79 29.97 7.54
C GLY A 204 -10.67 31.45 7.24
#